data_AF-A0A8X6JC91-F1
#
_entry.id   AF-A0A8X6JC91-F1
#
_cell.length_a   1.000
_cell.length_b   1.000
_cell.length_c   1.000
_cell.angle_alpha   90.00
_cell.angle_beta   90.00
_cell.angle_gamma   90.00
#
_symmetry.space_group_name_H-M   'P 1'
#
loop_
_entity.id
_entity.type
_entity.pdbx_description
1 polymer ?
#
loop_
_entity_poly.entity_id
_entity_poly.type
_entity_poly.pdbx_seq_one_letter_code
_entity_poly.pdbx_strand_id
1 'polypeptide(L)'
;MAALARELNSEGHRTKRFEAKSGKVQGGEIFKKATVRRIITNPIYMGKIKHYEKQYEGKHEAIIEEEKWQKAQELIRNQPYRKAKYEEALLKGIIKCKSCNANMTLTYAKKRIKGIDIMCATII
;
A
#
# COMPACT_ATOMS: atom_id res chain seq x y z
N MET A 1 4.87 -4.70 5.38
CA MET A 1 4.43 -3.40 5.96
C MET A 1 3.18 -3.51 6.82
N ALA A 2 2.15 -4.30 6.46
CA ALA A 2 0.96 -4.43 7.34
C ALA A 2 1.27 -5.11 8.69
N ALA A 3 2.18 -6.10 8.71
CA ALA A 3 2.66 -6.71 9.94
C ALA A 3 3.41 -5.68 10.82
N LEU A 4 4.44 -5.04 10.28
CA LEU A 4 5.18 -3.96 10.96
C LEU A 4 4.28 -2.83 11.49
N ALA A 5 3.26 -2.43 10.74
CA ALA A 5 2.31 -1.42 11.22
C ALA A 5 1.54 -1.89 12.48
N ARG A 6 1.15 -3.17 12.55
CA ARG A 6 0.47 -3.74 13.73
C ARG A 6 1.39 -3.78 14.93
N GLU A 7 2.63 -4.23 14.73
CA GLU A 7 3.68 -4.29 15.75
C GLU A 7 3.96 -2.92 16.37
N LEU A 8 4.25 -1.91 15.53
CA LEU A 8 4.44 -0.52 15.99
C LEU A 8 3.23 -0.01 16.79
N ASN A 9 2.01 -0.36 16.37
CA ASN A 9 0.81 0.08 17.07
C ASN A 9 0.61 -0.63 18.41
N SER A 10 0.97 -1.92 18.51
CA SER A 10 0.92 -2.69 19.77
C SER A 10 1.95 -2.22 20.78
N GLU A 11 3.10 -1.74 20.31
CA GLU A 11 4.12 -1.11 21.15
C GLU A 11 3.75 0.32 21.59
N GLY A 12 2.60 0.84 21.14
CA GLY A 12 2.12 2.17 21.50
C GLY A 12 2.72 3.31 20.66
N HIS A 13 3.55 3.02 19.66
CA HIS A 13 4.09 4.05 18.78
C HIS A 13 2.96 4.74 17.97
N ARG A 14 3.06 6.06 17.81
CA ARG A 14 2.12 6.89 17.05
C ARG A 14 2.85 7.79 16.07
N THR A 15 2.12 8.24 15.06
CA THR A 15 2.60 9.27 14.12
C THR A 15 2.87 10.57 14.88
N LYS A 16 3.86 11.35 14.40
CA LYS A 16 4.23 12.64 15.01
C LYS A 16 2.99 13.51 15.22
N ARG A 17 2.69 13.84 16.47
CA ARG A 17 1.66 14.81 16.85
C ARG A 17 2.29 16.20 16.89
N PHE A 18 1.62 17.20 16.32
CA PHE A 18 2.03 18.58 16.42
C PHE A 18 0.82 19.52 16.36
N GLU A 19 0.98 20.71 16.93
CA GLU A 19 -0.02 21.78 16.88
C GLU A 19 0.44 22.81 15.85
N ALA A 20 -0.41 23.08 14.86
CA ALA A 20 -0.14 24.10 13.86
C ALA A 20 -0.33 25.51 14.47
N LYS A 21 0.25 26.54 13.84
CA LYS A 21 0.07 27.94 14.25
C LYS A 21 -1.41 28.38 14.30
N SER A 22 -2.29 27.68 13.60
CA SER A 22 -3.74 27.90 13.61
C SER A 22 -4.47 27.24 14.80
N GLY A 23 -3.75 26.61 15.73
CA GLY A 23 -4.30 25.86 16.86
C GLY A 23 -4.83 24.47 16.49
N LYS A 24 -4.80 24.08 15.21
CA LYS A 24 -5.21 22.73 14.79
C LYS A 24 -4.15 21.70 15.17
N VAL A 25 -4.55 20.70 15.95
CA VAL A 25 -3.73 19.53 16.27
C VAL A 25 -3.79 18.53 15.12
N GLN A 26 -2.63 18.06 14.67
CA GLN A 26 -2.50 17.04 13.62
C GLN A 26 -1.57 15.91 14.05
N GLY A 27 -1.80 14.71 13.53
CA GLY A 27 -1.03 13.51 13.84
C GLY A 27 -1.44 12.86 15.16
N GLY A 28 -0.55 12.05 15.74
CA GLY A 28 -0.89 11.20 16.88
C GLY A 28 -1.73 9.97 16.52
N GLU A 29 -1.97 9.75 15.22
CA GLU A 29 -2.70 8.58 14.72
C GLU A 29 -1.84 7.30 14.77
N ILE A 30 -2.53 6.17 14.70
CA ILE A 30 -1.93 4.86 14.48
C ILE A 30 -1.14 4.79 13.17
N PHE A 31 -0.12 3.94 13.14
CA PHE A 31 0.61 3.62 11.91
C PHE A 31 -0.27 2.80 10.97
N LYS A 32 -0.56 3.37 9.80
CA LYS A 32 -1.20 2.69 8.68
C LYS A 32 -0.13 2.05 7.79
N LYS A 33 -0.47 0.98 7.06
CA LYS A 33 0.43 0.33 6.07
C LYS A 33 1.05 1.35 5.10
N ALA A 34 0.25 2.29 4.61
CA ALA A 34 0.70 3.33 3.69
C ALA A 34 1.73 4.27 4.33
N THR A 35 1.51 4.67 5.59
CA THR A 35 2.44 5.51 6.36
C THR A 35 3.78 4.82 6.52
N VAL A 36 3.78 3.54 6.93
CA VAL A 36 5.02 2.75 7.07
C VAL A 36 5.75 2.63 5.74
N ARG A 37 5.03 2.34 4.64
CA ARG A 37 5.63 2.30 3.31
C ARG A 37 6.28 3.63 2.96
N ARG A 38 5.58 4.76 3.14
CA ARG A 38 6.10 6.10 2.84
C ARG A 38 7.39 6.42 3.57
N ILE A 39 7.50 5.99 4.84
CA ILE A 39 8.73 6.16 5.64
C ILE A 39 9.85 5.32 5.03
N ILE A 40 9.66 4.01 4.87
CA ILE A 40 10.73 3.12 4.41
C ILE A 40 11.20 3.45 2.98
N THR A 41 10.31 3.93 2.11
CA THR A 41 10.65 4.28 0.72
C THR A 41 11.24 5.68 0.56
N ASN A 42 11.39 6.45 1.64
CA ASN A 42 11.89 7.82 1.55
C ASN A 42 13.43 7.83 1.45
N PRO A 43 14.03 8.36 0.38
CA PRO A 43 15.49 8.44 0.23
C PRO A 43 16.15 9.43 1.21
N ILE A 44 15.38 10.24 1.94
CA ILE A 44 15.93 11.15 2.95
C ILE A 44 16.75 10.41 4.00
N TYR A 45 16.39 9.16 4.31
CA TYR A 45 17.08 8.37 5.32
C TYR A 45 18.48 7.92 4.88
N MET A 46 18.75 7.89 3.57
CA MET A 46 20.08 7.60 2.99
C MET A 46 20.83 8.87 2.55
N GLY A 47 20.47 10.04 3.09
CA GLY A 47 21.17 11.30 2.78
C GLY A 47 20.68 12.00 1.50
N LYS A 48 19.72 11.43 0.76
CA LYS A 48 19.28 11.96 -0.55
C LYS A 48 17.92 12.64 -0.51
N ILE A 49 17.70 13.63 -1.34
CA ILE A 49 16.42 14.35 -1.46
C ILE A 49 15.81 14.03 -2.83
N LYS A 50 14.55 13.58 -2.84
CA LYS A 50 13.77 13.39 -4.06
C LYS A 50 13.07 14.69 -4.43
N HIS A 51 13.28 15.15 -5.66
CA HIS A 51 12.55 16.28 -6.24
C HIS A 51 12.08 15.91 -7.65
N TYR A 52 10.75 15.87 -7.84
CA TYR A 52 10.09 15.29 -9.01
C TYR A 52 10.58 13.85 -9.27
N GLU A 53 11.15 13.60 -10.45
CA GLU A 53 11.66 12.28 -10.86
C GLU A 53 13.15 12.09 -10.57
N LYS A 54 13.83 13.13 -10.07
CA LYS A 54 15.28 13.11 -9.80
C LYS A 54 15.58 13.01 -8.31
N GLN A 55 16.71 12.38 -8.00
CA GLN A 55 17.29 12.33 -6.66
C GLN A 55 18.56 13.16 -6.64
N TYR A 56 18.75 13.90 -5.56
CA TYR A 56 19.87 14.81 -5.33
C TYR A 56 20.53 14.48 -4.00
N GLU A 57 21.82 14.75 -3.89
CA GLU A 57 22.53 14.63 -2.61
C GLU A 57 22.03 15.70 -1.63
N GLY A 58 21.60 15.25 -0.45
CA GLY A 58 21.20 16.13 0.63
C GLY A 58 22.42 16.65 1.39
N LYS A 59 22.24 17.74 2.13
CA LYS A 59 23.28 18.28 3.03
C LYS A 59 23.26 17.64 4.41
N HIS A 60 22.29 16.77 4.68
CA HIS A 60 22.13 16.10 5.96
C HIS A 60 22.83 14.74 5.95
N GLU A 61 23.31 14.33 7.12
CA GLU A 61 23.92 13.02 7.31
C GLU A 61 22.88 11.91 7.13
N ALA A 62 23.28 10.82 6.48
CA ALA A 62 22.44 9.65 6.29
C ALA A 62 22.20 8.93 7.64
N ILE A 63 20.94 8.60 7.95
CA ILE A 63 20.58 7.83 9.15
C ILE A 63 20.87 6.34 8.94
N ILE A 64 20.81 5.87 7.68
CA ILE A 64 21.08 4.50 7.27
C ILE A 64 21.98 4.48 6.05
N GLU A 65 22.81 3.45 5.96
CA GLU A 65 23.65 3.19 4.80
C GLU A 65 22.82 2.94 3.54
N GLU A 66 23.33 3.41 2.40
CA GLU A 66 22.70 3.23 1.08
C GLU A 66 22.45 1.74 0.78
N GLU A 67 23.42 0.86 1.06
CA GLU A 67 23.30 -0.58 0.80
C GLU A 67 22.12 -1.20 1.57
N LYS A 68 21.97 -0.83 2.85
CA LYS A 68 20.85 -1.29 3.69
C LYS A 68 19.51 -0.78 3.15
N TRP A 69 19.45 0.47 2.69
CA TRP A 69 18.24 1.02 2.09
C TRP A 69 17.88 0.32 0.77
N GLN A 70 18.86 0.07 -0.10
CA GLN A 70 18.65 -0.61 -1.37
C GLN A 70 18.12 -2.03 -1.18
N LYS A 71 18.70 -2.81 -0.25
CA LYS A 71 18.19 -4.14 0.14
C LYS A 71 16.74 -4.05 0.60
N ALA A 72 16.39 -3.04 1.42
CA ALA A 72 15.01 -2.85 1.83
C ALA A 72 14.10 -2.56 0.62
N GLN A 73 14.48 -1.68 -0.31
CA GLN A 73 13.66 -1.40 -1.50
C GLN A 73 13.49 -2.61 -2.40
N GLU A 74 14.52 -3.44 -2.54
CA GLU A 74 14.43 -4.69 -3.29
C GLU A 74 13.38 -5.63 -2.71
N LEU A 75 13.36 -5.82 -1.38
CA LEU A 75 12.31 -6.59 -0.70
C LEU A 75 10.91 -6.01 -0.91
N ILE A 76 10.78 -4.69 -1.01
CA ILE A 76 9.50 -4.02 -1.29
C ILE A 76 9.06 -4.25 -2.74
N ARG A 77 9.98 -4.17 -3.70
CA ARG A 77 9.71 -4.39 -5.13
C ARG A 77 9.35 -5.84 -5.41
N ASN A 78 10.06 -6.77 -4.79
CA ASN A 78 9.85 -8.21 -4.93
C ASN A 78 8.67 -8.72 -4.10
N GLN A 79 7.99 -7.85 -3.35
CA GLN A 79 6.86 -8.27 -2.55
C GLN A 79 5.70 -8.68 -3.48
N PRO A 80 5.26 -9.96 -3.45
CA PRO A 80 4.21 -10.41 -4.34
C PRO A 80 2.92 -9.65 -4.06
N TYR A 81 2.26 -9.22 -5.13
CA TYR A 81 0.92 -8.66 -5.04
C TYR A 81 -0.01 -9.75 -4.47
N ARG A 82 -0.33 -9.64 -3.18
CA ARG A 82 -1.34 -10.50 -2.57
C ARG A 82 -2.71 -10.04 -3.06
N LYS A 83 -3.27 -10.74 -4.06
CA LYS A 83 -4.70 -10.67 -4.39
C LYS A 83 -5.48 -10.96 -3.10
N ALA A 84 -6.51 -10.17 -2.82
CA ALA A 84 -7.43 -10.49 -1.75
C ALA A 84 -7.93 -11.93 -1.96
N LYS A 85 -7.83 -12.77 -0.92
CA LYS A 85 -8.48 -14.09 -0.90
C LYS A 85 -9.98 -13.82 -0.88
N TYR A 86 -10.60 -13.84 -2.05
CA TYR A 86 -12.04 -13.99 -2.13
C TYR A 86 -12.31 -15.48 -2.00
N GLU A 87 -12.65 -15.95 -0.80
CA GLU A 87 -13.14 -17.32 -0.60
C GLU A 87 -14.40 -17.57 -1.44
N GLU A 88 -15.14 -16.50 -1.78
CA GLU A 88 -16.36 -16.51 -2.59
C GLU A 88 -16.12 -16.66 -4.11
N ALA A 89 -14.87 -16.84 -4.57
CA ALA A 89 -14.49 -16.73 -5.99
C ALA A 89 -13.94 -18.00 -6.63
N LEU A 90 -14.54 -19.14 -6.31
CA LEU A 90 -14.12 -20.47 -6.79
C LEU A 90 -13.88 -20.54 -8.31
N LEU A 91 -14.69 -19.81 -9.10
CA LEU A 91 -14.67 -19.87 -10.56
C LEU A 91 -13.88 -18.72 -11.23
N LYS A 92 -13.29 -17.81 -10.44
CA LYS A 92 -12.58 -16.62 -10.96
C LYS A 92 -11.30 -17.03 -11.70
N GLY A 93 -11.21 -16.65 -12.97
CA GLY A 93 -10.06 -16.98 -13.83
C GLY A 93 -10.14 -18.35 -14.51
N ILE A 94 -11.16 -19.16 -14.19
CA ILE A 94 -11.49 -20.41 -14.90
C ILE A 94 -12.55 -20.11 -15.97
N ILE A 95 -13.60 -19.38 -15.61
CA ILE A 95 -14.67 -19.02 -16.54
C ILE A 95 -14.19 -17.93 -17.49
N LYS A 96 -14.31 -18.21 -18.78
CA LYS A 96 -14.13 -17.26 -19.87
C LYS A 96 -15.47 -16.94 -20.51
N CYS A 97 -15.65 -15.68 -20.87
CA CYS A 97 -16.84 -15.28 -21.61
C CYS A 97 -16.73 -15.75 -23.06
N LYS A 98 -17.81 -16.35 -23.58
CA LYS A 98 -17.84 -16.88 -24.96
C LYS A 98 -17.64 -15.80 -26.04
N SER A 99 -18.14 -14.59 -25.83
CA SER A 99 -18.06 -13.51 -26.83
C SER A 99 -16.73 -12.76 -26.81
N CYS A 100 -16.21 -12.45 -25.62
CA CYS A 100 -15.03 -11.59 -25.44
C CYS A 100 -13.73 -12.39 -25.17
N ASN A 101 -13.84 -13.70 -24.89
CA ASN A 101 -12.76 -14.60 -24.39
C ASN A 101 -12.01 -14.10 -23.14
N ALA A 102 -12.43 -12.97 -22.57
CA ALA A 102 -11.88 -12.42 -21.34
C ALA A 102 -12.34 -13.25 -20.12
N ASN A 103 -11.53 -13.21 -19.06
CA ASN A 103 -11.89 -13.81 -17.79
C ASN A 103 -13.15 -13.14 -17.22
N MET A 104 -14.12 -13.94 -16.80
CA MET A 104 -15.28 -13.42 -16.08
C MET A 104 -14.89 -13.09 -14.63
N THR A 105 -15.42 -11.98 -14.12
CA THR A 105 -15.10 -11.46 -12.79
C THR A 105 -16.36 -11.39 -11.94
N LEU A 106 -16.22 -11.76 -10.65
CA LEU A 106 -17.29 -11.57 -9.68
C LEU A 106 -17.55 -10.10 -9.44
N THR A 107 -18.83 -9.78 -9.38
CA THR A 107 -19.38 -8.46 -9.11
C THR A 107 -20.49 -8.60 -8.07
N TYR A 108 -20.71 -7.55 -7.29
CA TYR A 108 -21.72 -7.55 -6.24
C TYR A 108 -22.88 -6.66 -6.65
N ALA A 109 -24.10 -7.21 -6.69
CA ALA A 109 -25.29 -6.43 -6.95
C ALA A 109 -25.55 -5.47 -5.77
N LYS A 110 -25.71 -4.17 -6.05
CA LYS A 110 -26.18 -3.18 -5.06
C LYS A 110 -27.72 -3.25 -4.92
N LYS A 111 -28.27 -4.41 -4.56
CA LYS A 111 -29.71 -4.58 -4.30
C LYS A 111 -29.97 -4.87 -2.81
N ARG A 112 -31.23 -4.71 -2.38
CA ARG A 112 -31.71 -5.03 -1.01
C ARG A 112 -31.39 -6.47 -0.60
N ILE A 113 -31.30 -7.39 -1.56
CA ILE A 113 -30.85 -8.77 -1.37
C ILE A 113 -29.42 -8.86 -1.94
N LYS A 114 -28.46 -9.24 -1.10
CA LYS A 114 -27.06 -9.41 -1.51
C LYS A 114 -26.95 -10.65 -2.40
N GLY A 115 -26.69 -10.45 -3.69
CA GLY A 115 -26.38 -11.48 -4.66
C GLY A 115 -25.00 -11.24 -5.28
N ILE A 116 -24.32 -12.33 -5.65
CA ILE A 116 -23.04 -12.30 -6.37
C ILE A 116 -23.35 -12.57 -7.85
N ASP A 117 -23.01 -11.62 -8.72
CA ASP A 117 -23.16 -11.73 -10.17
C ASP A 117 -21.80 -11.97 -10.82
N ILE A 118 -21.75 -12.79 -11.88
CA ILE A 118 -20.52 -13.05 -12.65
C ILE A 118 -20.64 -12.35 -14.02
N MET A 119 -19.78 -11.35 -14.29
CA MET A 119 -19.84 -10.53 -15.50
C MET A 119 -18.54 -10.61 -16.33
N CYS A 120 -18.62 -10.44 -17.66
CA CYS A 120 -17.42 -10.34 -18.54
C CYS A 120 -16.64 -9.08 -18.14
N ALA A 121 -15.32 -9.19 -17.97
CA ALA A 121 -14.47 -8.09 -17.51
C ALA A 121 -14.44 -6.87 -18.45
N THR A 122 -14.79 -7.02 -19.73
CA THR A 122 -14.93 -5.90 -20.66
C THR A 122 -16.31 -5.23 -20.63
N ILE A 123 -17.23 -5.69 -19.79
CA ILE A 123 -18.59 -5.13 -19.61
C ILE A 123 -18.75 -4.50 -18.21
N ILE A 124 -17.74 -4.62 -17.34
CA ILE A 124 -17.66 -3.95 -16.03
C ILE A 124 -17.13 -2.54 -16.24
#